data_AF-A0A956W3Y1-F1
#
_entry.id   AF-A0A956W3Y1-F1
#
_cell.length_a   1.000
_cell.length_b   1.000
_cell.length_c   1.000
_cell.angle_alpha   90.00
_cell.angle_beta   90.00
_cell.angle_gamma   90.00
#
_symmetry.space_group_name_H-M   'P 1'
#
loop_
_entity.id
_entity.type
_entity.pdbx_description
1 polymer ?
#
loop_
_entity_poly.entity_id
_entity_poly.type
_entity_poly.pdbx_seq_one_letter_code
_entity_poly.pdbx_strand_id
1 'polypeptide(L)'
;MINALISGTAAFIVTLIIGLPIVAYLRQAKAGKSISEDQPASHQVKAGTPTFGGFVIWVPTLLITASGLSVQWWENRSILLPVGMIVVTGAAGFVDDLGTLQIRVVRGGLTWRFKMLFLAVVAAVAAWVLYDLVEVESINIPWKGSYELGYWYLGIAFLTIIATSAAVAVSDGLDAL
;
A
#
# COMPACT_ATOMS: atom_id res chain seq x y z
N MET A 1 -18.07 -4.90 -14.84
CA MET A 1 -17.13 -6.04 -14.76
C MET A 1 -16.09 -6.04 -15.87
N ILE A 2 -16.46 -5.87 -17.14
CA ILE A 2 -15.50 -5.84 -18.28
C ILE A 2 -14.45 -4.73 -18.11
N ASN A 3 -14.87 -3.50 -17.78
CA ASN A 3 -13.92 -2.38 -17.60
C ASN A 3 -12.88 -2.67 -16.52
N ALA A 4 -13.28 -3.26 -15.38
CA ALA A 4 -12.36 -3.63 -14.31
C ALA A 4 -11.34 -4.70 -14.73
N LEU A 5 -11.73 -5.67 -15.57
CA LEU A 5 -10.82 -6.68 -16.13
C LEU A 5 -9.83 -6.05 -17.12
N ILE A 6 -10.29 -5.15 -17.98
CA ILE A 6 -9.42 -4.35 -18.87
C ILE A 6 -8.47 -3.52 -18.01
N SER A 7 -9.00 -2.92 -16.94
CA SER A 7 -8.33 -2.26 -15.82
C SER A 7 -7.08 -2.99 -15.33
N GLY A 8 -7.34 -4.15 -14.72
CA GLY A 8 -6.32 -5.01 -14.15
C GLY A 8 -5.33 -5.53 -15.19
N THR A 9 -5.81 -5.90 -16.38
CA THR A 9 -4.95 -6.40 -17.46
C THR A 9 -4.00 -5.31 -17.97
N ALA A 10 -4.50 -4.08 -18.15
CA ALA A 10 -3.68 -2.95 -18.54
C ALA A 10 -2.62 -2.64 -17.46
N ALA A 11 -3.01 -2.61 -16.19
CA ALA A 11 -2.08 -2.39 -15.08
C ALA A 11 -1.00 -3.48 -15.01
N PHE A 12 -1.37 -4.75 -15.22
CA PHE A 12 -0.44 -5.87 -15.28
C PHE A 12 0.57 -5.75 -16.42
N ILE A 13 0.10 -5.48 -17.65
CA ILE A 13 0.97 -5.32 -18.82
C ILE A 13 1.93 -4.14 -18.62
N VAL A 14 1.44 -3.00 -18.13
CA VAL A 14 2.28 -1.83 -17.84
C VAL A 14 3.32 -2.16 -16.77
N THR A 15 2.92 -2.86 -15.70
CA THR A 15 3.83 -3.31 -14.63
C THR A 15 4.92 -4.23 -15.18
N LEU A 16 4.60 -5.17 -16.08
CA LEU A 16 5.59 -6.05 -16.71
C LEU A 16 6.59 -5.29 -17.59
N ILE A 17 6.09 -4.36 -18.42
CA ILE A 17 6.93 -3.57 -19.34
C ILE A 17 7.88 -2.66 -18.55
N ILE A 18 7.38 -2.02 -17.49
CA ILE A 18 8.14 -1.06 -16.69
C ILE A 18 9.02 -1.75 -15.63
N GLY A 19 8.62 -2.94 -15.15
CA GLY A 19 9.31 -3.63 -14.07
C GLY A 19 10.75 -3.99 -14.39
N LEU A 20 11.01 -4.58 -15.56
CA LEU A 20 12.37 -4.95 -15.99
C LEU A 20 13.35 -3.75 -16.06
N PRO A 21 13.03 -2.63 -16.74
CA PRO A 21 13.93 -1.48 -16.78
C PRO A 21 14.10 -0.81 -15.42
N ILE A 22 13.06 -0.72 -14.59
CA ILE A 22 13.19 -0.17 -13.22
C ILE A 22 14.13 -1.05 -12.39
N VAL A 23 13.95 -2.38 -12.40
CA VAL A 23 14.82 -3.29 -11.64
C VAL A 23 16.27 -3.19 -12.12
N ALA A 24 16.49 -3.11 -13.44
CA ALA A 24 17.83 -2.92 -14.01
C ALA A 24 18.46 -1.58 -13.57
N TYR A 25 17.68 -0.50 -13.56
CA TYR A 25 18.13 0.80 -13.07
C TYR A 25 18.47 0.79 -11.58
N LEU A 26 17.61 0.19 -10.75
CA LEU A 26 17.83 0.10 -9.30
C LEU A 26 19.06 -0.74 -8.94
N ARG A 27 19.36 -1.79 -9.72
CA ARG A 27 20.60 -2.57 -9.59
C ARG A 27 21.83 -1.72 -9.90
N GLN A 28 21.78 -0.92 -10.97
CA GLN A 28 22.88 -0.01 -11.33
C GLN A 28 23.08 1.09 -10.29
N ALA A 29 21.99 1.61 -9.74
CA ALA A 29 21.99 2.62 -8.68
C ALA A 29 22.46 2.09 -7.32
N LYS A 30 22.81 0.79 -7.19
CA LYS A 30 23.18 0.12 -5.93
C LYS A 30 22.17 0.37 -4.80
N ALA A 31 20.88 0.49 -5.15
CA ALA A 31 19.79 0.73 -4.22
C ALA A 31 19.35 -0.56 -3.50
N GLY A 32 20.33 -1.34 -3.02
CA GLY A 32 20.10 -2.53 -2.22
C GLY A 32 19.73 -2.17 -0.78
N LYS A 33 18.88 -2.99 -0.15
CA LYS A 33 18.48 -2.82 1.25
C LYS A 33 19.67 -3.18 2.14
N SER A 34 20.02 -2.35 3.12
CA SER A 34 21.01 -2.75 4.13
C SER A 34 20.32 -3.70 5.11
N ILE A 35 20.72 -4.97 5.13
CA ILE A 35 20.21 -5.95 6.09
C ILE A 35 20.95 -5.72 7.41
N SER A 36 20.21 -5.59 8.52
CA SER A 36 20.79 -5.43 9.85
C SER A 36 21.57 -6.68 10.25
N GLU A 37 22.72 -6.51 10.91
CA GLU A 37 23.60 -7.61 11.34
C GLU A 37 22.91 -8.60 12.30
N ASP A 38 21.84 -8.16 12.98
CA ASP A 38 21.04 -8.96 13.92
C ASP A 38 20.09 -9.96 13.23
N GLN A 39 19.99 -9.96 11.89
CA GLN A 39 19.09 -10.86 11.16
C GLN A 39 19.74 -12.23 10.86
N PRO A 40 18.97 -13.33 10.82
CA PRO A 40 19.50 -14.67 10.57
C PRO A 40 20.29 -14.76 9.25
N ALA A 41 21.31 -15.61 9.21
CA ALA A 41 22.19 -15.79 8.04
C ALA A 41 21.43 -16.16 6.74
N SER A 42 20.25 -16.80 6.85
CA SER A 42 19.37 -17.08 5.70
C SER A 42 18.81 -15.82 5.03
N HIS A 43 18.56 -14.75 5.80
CA HIS A 43 18.09 -13.47 5.27
C HIS A 43 19.23 -12.65 4.65
N GLN A 44 20.49 -12.91 5.03
CA GLN A 44 21.65 -12.23 4.43
C GLN A 44 21.87 -12.60 2.96
N VAL A 45 21.32 -13.72 2.48
CA VAL A 45 21.33 -14.09 1.05
C VAL A 45 20.50 -13.12 0.20
N LYS A 46 19.54 -12.40 0.79
CA LYS A 46 18.75 -11.35 0.13
C LYS A 46 19.46 -9.98 0.10
N ALA A 47 20.69 -9.89 0.61
CA ALA A 47 21.46 -8.66 0.58
C ALA A 47 21.75 -8.27 -0.88
N GLY A 48 21.27 -7.10 -1.30
CA GLY A 48 21.49 -6.58 -2.66
C GLY A 48 20.28 -6.69 -3.61
N THR A 49 19.15 -7.26 -3.17
CA THR A 49 17.91 -7.15 -3.94
C THR A 49 17.44 -5.68 -3.97
N PRO A 50 17.17 -5.10 -5.15
CA PRO A 50 16.81 -3.69 -5.28
C PRO A 50 15.51 -3.35 -4.55
N THR A 51 15.51 -2.21 -3.87
CA THR A 51 14.53 -1.92 -2.84
C THR A 51 13.45 -0.91 -3.22
N PHE A 52 12.64 -1.19 -4.24
CA PHE A 52 11.47 -0.33 -4.57
C PHE A 52 10.36 -1.10 -5.28
N GLY A 53 10.20 -2.40 -4.98
CA GLY A 53 9.22 -3.26 -5.65
C GLY A 53 7.79 -2.73 -5.57
N GLY A 54 7.42 -2.12 -4.44
CA GLY A 54 6.13 -1.48 -4.27
C GLY A 54 5.86 -0.41 -5.35
N PHE A 55 6.84 0.45 -5.65
CA PHE A 55 6.70 1.52 -6.66
C PHE A 55 6.29 0.99 -8.03
N VAL A 56 6.81 -0.17 -8.40
CA VAL A 56 6.48 -0.85 -9.66
C VAL A 56 5.02 -1.31 -9.68
N ILE A 57 4.38 -1.50 -8.53
CA ILE A 57 2.98 -1.92 -8.40
C ILE A 57 2.06 -0.70 -8.32
N TRP A 58 2.23 0.18 -7.33
CA TRP A 58 1.23 1.24 -7.08
C TRP A 58 1.23 2.34 -8.14
N VAL A 59 2.36 2.63 -8.81
CA VAL A 59 2.40 3.67 -9.86
C VAL A 59 1.59 3.28 -11.10
N PRO A 60 1.79 2.09 -11.73
CA PRO A 60 0.91 1.64 -12.81
C PRO A 60 -0.55 1.57 -12.40
N THR A 61 -0.86 1.09 -11.19
CA THR A 61 -2.25 1.04 -10.68
C THR A 61 -2.85 2.45 -10.65
N LEU A 62 -2.14 3.45 -10.12
CA LEU A 62 -2.62 4.82 -10.07
C LEU A 62 -2.78 5.43 -11.46
N LEU A 63 -1.82 5.23 -12.36
CA LEU A 63 -1.89 5.75 -13.73
C LEU A 63 -3.09 5.20 -14.51
N ILE A 64 -3.30 3.88 -14.43
CA ILE A 64 -4.43 3.24 -15.09
C ILE A 64 -5.75 3.67 -14.47
N THR A 65 -5.82 3.79 -13.14
CA THR A 65 -7.02 4.31 -12.48
C THR A 65 -7.30 5.75 -12.92
N ALA A 66 -6.28 6.62 -12.88
CA ALA A 66 -6.33 8.03 -13.28
C ALA A 66 -6.78 8.24 -14.72
N SER A 67 -6.40 7.33 -15.63
CA SER A 67 -6.78 7.41 -17.05
C SER A 67 -8.29 7.37 -17.30
N GLY A 68 -9.10 6.97 -16.30
CA GLY A 68 -10.55 6.87 -16.43
C GLY A 68 -11.01 5.64 -17.22
N LEU A 69 -10.09 4.76 -17.62
CA LEU A 69 -10.38 3.54 -18.38
C LEU A 69 -11.39 2.61 -17.67
N SER A 70 -11.36 2.58 -16.34
CA SER A 70 -12.29 1.83 -15.49
C SER A 70 -13.27 2.69 -14.70
N VAL A 71 -13.01 3.99 -14.58
CA VAL A 71 -13.54 4.80 -13.49
C VAL A 71 -14.06 6.11 -14.04
N GLN A 72 -15.38 6.29 -13.96
CA GLN A 72 -16.00 7.59 -14.13
C GLN A 72 -15.90 8.34 -12.81
N TRP A 73 -14.84 9.13 -12.66
CA TRP A 73 -14.51 9.90 -11.45
C TRP A 73 -15.66 10.77 -10.94
N TRP A 74 -16.47 11.30 -11.86
CA TRP A 74 -17.56 12.19 -11.52
C TRP A 74 -18.76 11.48 -10.87
N GLU A 75 -18.99 10.22 -11.28
CA GLU A 75 -20.12 9.41 -10.81
C GLU A 75 -19.73 8.52 -9.63
N ASN A 76 -18.46 8.10 -9.54
CA ASN A 76 -17.99 7.12 -8.56
C ASN A 76 -16.97 7.74 -7.60
N ARG A 77 -17.40 8.69 -6.77
CA ARG A 77 -16.54 9.37 -5.80
C ARG A 77 -15.95 8.46 -4.73
N SER A 78 -16.59 7.31 -4.45
CA SER A 78 -16.14 6.32 -3.47
C SER A 78 -14.73 5.77 -3.75
N ILE A 79 -14.24 5.86 -5.00
CA ILE A 79 -12.89 5.40 -5.36
C ILE A 79 -11.77 6.36 -4.92
N LEU A 80 -12.10 7.62 -4.64
CA LEU A 80 -11.12 8.63 -4.25
C LEU A 80 -10.43 8.26 -2.94
N LEU A 81 -11.15 7.64 -2.01
CA LEU A 81 -10.59 7.24 -0.72
C LEU A 81 -9.55 6.11 -0.88
N PRO A 82 -9.83 4.96 -1.53
CA PRO A 82 -8.82 3.95 -1.81
C PRO A 82 -7.60 4.49 -2.57
N VAL A 83 -7.81 5.35 -3.57
CA VAL A 83 -6.73 5.99 -4.34
C VAL A 83 -5.87 6.88 -3.44
N GLY A 84 -6.50 7.70 -2.60
CA GLY A 84 -5.82 8.53 -1.61
C GLY A 84 -5.03 7.71 -0.60
N MET A 85 -5.58 6.59 -0.14
CA MET A 85 -4.89 5.66 0.76
C MET A 85 -3.63 5.11 0.11
N ILE A 86 -3.70 4.60 -1.12
CA ILE A 86 -2.54 4.09 -1.86
C ILE A 86 -1.46 5.15 -1.98
N VAL A 87 -1.83 6.39 -2.33
CA VAL A 87 -0.87 7.50 -2.45
C VAL A 87 -0.20 7.81 -1.10
N VAL A 88 -0.98 7.97 -0.03
CA VAL A 88 -0.49 8.37 1.29
C VAL A 88 0.38 7.28 1.91
N THR A 89 -0.08 6.02 1.93
CA THR A 89 0.68 4.91 2.51
C THR A 89 1.85 4.49 1.61
N GLY A 90 1.67 4.54 0.29
CA GLY A 90 2.73 4.27 -0.70
C GLY A 90 3.86 5.29 -0.62
N ALA A 91 3.54 6.58 -0.49
CA ALA A 91 4.54 7.63 -0.27
C ALA A 91 5.28 7.45 1.06
N ALA A 92 4.57 7.13 2.14
CA ALA A 92 5.21 6.86 3.43
C ALA A 92 6.15 5.65 3.39
N GLY A 93 5.73 4.57 2.72
CA GLY A 93 6.57 3.39 2.48
C GLY A 93 7.80 3.72 1.61
N PHE A 94 7.63 4.55 0.58
CA PHE A 94 8.75 5.02 -0.24
C PHE A 94 9.77 5.84 0.56
N VAL A 95 9.31 6.76 1.42
CA VAL A 95 10.18 7.54 2.31
C VAL A 95 10.92 6.65 3.30
N ASP A 96 10.25 5.61 3.82
CA ASP A 96 10.87 4.61 4.68
C ASP A 96 11.95 3.80 3.96
N ASP A 97 11.66 3.28 2.77
CA ASP A 97 12.60 2.53 1.95
C ASP A 97 13.83 3.38 1.59
N LEU A 98 13.63 4.66 1.24
CA LEU A 98 14.72 5.63 1.01
C LEU A 98 15.64 5.78 2.24
N GLY A 99 15.08 5.74 3.44
CA GLY A 99 15.84 5.82 4.69
C GLY A 99 16.71 4.59 4.98
N THR A 100 16.36 3.44 4.40
CA THR A 100 17.06 2.16 4.58
C THR A 100 18.10 1.84 3.50
N LEU A 101 18.30 2.77 2.56
CA LEU A 101 19.27 2.59 1.47
C LEU A 101 20.71 2.50 1.99
N GLN A 102 21.47 1.53 1.45
CA GLN A 102 22.88 1.30 1.79
C GLN A 102 23.79 2.53 1.58
N ILE A 103 23.40 3.43 0.66
CA ILE A 103 24.16 4.63 0.28
C ILE A 103 24.08 5.72 1.37
N ARG A 104 23.15 5.63 2.32
CA ARG A 104 22.94 6.64 3.34
C ARG A 104 23.94 6.50 4.50
N VAL A 105 24.50 7.63 4.93
CA VAL A 105 25.46 7.71 6.05
C VAL A 105 24.79 7.34 7.38
N VAL A 106 23.54 7.78 7.59
CA VAL A 106 22.70 7.36 8.71
C VAL A 106 21.70 6.33 8.20
N ARG A 107 21.88 5.08 8.63
CA ARG A 107 21.04 3.95 8.23
C ARG A 107 19.87 3.86 9.21
N GLY A 108 18.64 3.94 8.70
CA GLY A 108 17.45 3.82 9.52
C GLY A 108 16.22 4.33 8.77
N GLY A 109 15.24 3.45 8.59
CA GLY A 109 13.90 3.84 8.16
C GLY A 109 13.16 4.63 9.25
N LEU A 110 11.89 4.92 9.01
CA LEU A 110 10.99 5.49 10.00
C LEU A 110 10.95 4.58 11.23
N THR A 111 11.01 5.18 12.42
CA THR A 111 10.86 4.41 13.66
C THR A 111 9.49 3.73 13.70
N TRP A 112 9.42 2.52 14.27
CA TRP A 112 8.16 1.77 14.40
C TRP A 112 7.04 2.60 15.03
N ARG A 113 7.37 3.39 16.07
CA ARG A 113 6.42 4.28 16.76
C ARG A 113 5.83 5.31 15.80
N PHE A 114 6.67 5.94 14.97
CA PHE A 114 6.21 6.92 13.98
C PHE A 114 5.38 6.26 12.88
N LYS A 115 5.76 5.08 12.39
CA LYS A 115 4.97 4.32 11.39
C LYS A 115 3.58 3.99 11.92
N MET A 116 3.49 3.48 13.14
CA MET A 116 2.21 3.13 13.78
C MET A 116 1.36 4.36 14.06
N LEU A 117 1.96 5.46 14.52
CA LEU A 117 1.24 6.72 14.73
C LEU A 117 0.70 7.29 13.41
N PHE A 118 1.54 7.29 12.36
CA PHE A 118 1.13 7.73 11.03
C PHE A 118 -0.03 6.89 10.49
N LEU A 119 0.09 5.55 10.56
CA LEU A 119 -0.96 4.64 10.13
C LEU A 119 -2.25 4.83 10.94
N ALA A 120 -2.14 5.06 12.25
CA ALA A 120 -3.31 5.33 13.09
C ALA A 120 -4.01 6.62 12.69
N VAL A 121 -3.27 7.71 12.43
CA VAL A 121 -3.86 8.97 11.96
C VAL A 121 -4.54 8.78 10.61
N VAL A 122 -3.87 8.12 9.66
CA VAL A 122 -4.42 7.85 8.32
C VAL A 122 -5.67 6.96 8.41
N ALA A 123 -5.66 5.93 9.25
CA ALA A 123 -6.81 5.06 9.48
C ALA A 123 -8.00 5.80 10.12
N ALA A 124 -7.74 6.70 11.08
CA ALA A 124 -8.77 7.50 11.72
C ALA A 124 -9.44 8.45 10.71
N VAL A 125 -8.64 9.13 9.89
CA VAL A 125 -9.16 9.99 8.82
C VAL A 125 -9.95 9.19 7.81
N ALA A 126 -9.45 8.02 7.36
CA ALA A 126 -10.16 7.18 6.41
C ALA A 126 -11.49 6.64 6.98
N ALA A 127 -11.51 6.22 8.24
CA ALA A 127 -12.73 5.79 8.92
C ALA A 127 -13.75 6.92 9.01
N TRP A 128 -13.30 8.14 9.37
CA TRP A 128 -14.17 9.32 9.39
C TRP A 128 -14.72 9.65 8.00
N VAL A 129 -13.89 9.63 6.95
CA VAL A 129 -14.34 9.86 5.57
C VAL A 129 -15.38 8.80 5.15
N LEU A 130 -15.17 7.53 5.47
CA LEU A 130 -16.16 6.48 5.15
C LEU A 130 -17.52 6.72 5.81
N TYR A 131 -17.50 7.17 7.07
CA TYR A 131 -18.72 7.39 7.84
C TYR A 131 -19.45 8.66 7.40
N ASP A 132 -18.75 9.80 7.31
CA ASP A 132 -19.38 11.11 7.14
C ASP A 132 -19.55 11.51 5.65
N LEU A 133 -18.58 11.20 4.81
CA LEU A 133 -18.58 11.62 3.40
C LEU A 133 -19.12 10.56 2.44
N VAL A 134 -18.97 9.28 2.79
CA VAL A 134 -19.46 8.14 1.99
C VAL A 134 -20.75 7.56 2.61
N GLU A 135 -21.14 8.01 3.80
CA GLU A 135 -22.38 7.62 4.50
C GLU A 135 -22.49 6.10 4.71
N VAL A 136 -21.36 5.43 4.96
CA VAL A 136 -21.32 3.99 5.24
C VAL A 136 -21.49 3.75 6.73
N GLU A 137 -22.68 3.33 7.13
CA GLU A 137 -23.01 3.06 8.54
C GLU A 137 -23.38 1.61 8.84
N SER A 138 -23.37 0.74 7.82
CA SER A 138 -23.75 -0.66 7.94
C SER A 138 -22.63 -1.63 7.54
N ILE A 139 -22.65 -2.81 8.14
CA ILE A 139 -21.81 -3.93 7.74
C ILE A 139 -22.67 -5.04 7.17
N ASN A 140 -22.22 -5.64 6.07
CA ASN A 140 -22.88 -6.81 5.51
C ASN A 140 -22.24 -8.08 6.06
N ILE A 141 -23.02 -8.87 6.80
CA ILE A 141 -22.58 -10.17 7.29
C ILE A 141 -23.02 -11.22 6.27
N PRO A 142 -22.08 -12.01 5.70
CA PRO A 142 -22.44 -13.09 4.78
C PRO A 142 -23.53 -13.97 5.39
N TRP A 143 -24.54 -14.31 4.59
CA TRP A 143 -25.71 -15.13 4.96
C TRP A 143 -26.68 -14.55 6.01
N LYS A 144 -26.36 -13.43 6.68
CA LYS A 144 -27.24 -12.79 7.67
C LYS A 144 -27.80 -11.44 7.24
N GLY A 145 -27.18 -10.77 6.27
CA GLY A 145 -27.64 -9.50 5.73
C GLY A 145 -26.92 -8.28 6.33
N SER A 146 -27.44 -7.09 6.05
CA SER A 146 -26.88 -5.81 6.51
C SER A 146 -27.31 -5.48 7.93
N TYR A 147 -26.36 -5.10 8.76
CA TYR A 147 -26.59 -4.61 10.11
C TYR A 147 -26.08 -3.18 10.24
N GLU A 148 -26.93 -2.27 10.71
CA GLU A 148 -26.55 -0.90 11.01
C GLU A 148 -25.74 -0.86 12.31
N LEU A 149 -24.58 -0.22 12.25
CA LEU A 149 -23.64 -0.09 13.36
C LEU A 149 -23.63 1.33 13.94
N GLY A 150 -24.08 2.32 13.18
CA GLY A 150 -23.96 3.74 13.53
C GLY A 150 -22.50 4.08 13.86
N TYR A 151 -22.28 4.78 14.97
CA TYR A 151 -20.94 5.19 15.41
C TYR A 151 -19.94 4.04 15.66
N TRP A 152 -20.41 2.81 15.92
CA TRP A 152 -19.51 1.66 16.06
C TRP A 152 -18.76 1.35 14.76
N TYR A 153 -19.27 1.80 13.61
CA TYR A 153 -18.61 1.66 12.32
C TYR A 153 -17.22 2.32 12.31
N LEU A 154 -17.07 3.51 12.93
CA LEU A 154 -15.80 4.23 13.00
C LEU A 154 -14.70 3.39 13.66
N GLY A 155 -15.03 2.76 14.80
CA GLY A 155 -14.09 1.92 15.55
C GLY A 155 -13.71 0.67 14.77
N ILE A 156 -14.70 0.02 14.14
CA ILE A 156 -14.46 -1.19 13.33
C ILE A 156 -13.61 -0.85 12.12
N ALA A 157 -13.96 0.19 11.35
CA ALA A 157 -13.20 0.62 10.17
C ALA A 157 -11.75 0.99 10.53
N PHE A 158 -11.55 1.76 11.59
CA PHE A 158 -10.23 2.11 12.11
C PHE A 158 -9.40 0.87 12.44
N LEU A 159 -9.95 -0.06 13.22
CA LEU A 159 -9.26 -1.28 13.61
C LEU A 159 -8.99 -2.19 12.41
N THR A 160 -9.92 -2.31 11.47
CA THR A 160 -9.73 -3.10 10.25
C THR A 160 -8.59 -2.54 9.40
N ILE A 161 -8.51 -1.23 9.20
CA ILE A 161 -7.45 -0.61 8.40
C ILE A 161 -6.08 -0.82 9.06
N ILE A 162 -5.97 -0.61 10.38
CA ILE A 162 -4.72 -0.83 11.11
C ILE A 162 -4.33 -2.31 11.10
N ALA A 163 -5.26 -3.21 11.44
CA ALA A 163 -4.99 -4.63 11.56
C ALA A 163 -4.57 -5.23 10.22
N THR A 164 -5.25 -4.89 9.12
CA THR A 164 -4.89 -5.37 7.78
C THR A 164 -3.54 -4.83 7.33
N SER A 165 -3.28 -3.54 7.52
CA SER A 165 -2.00 -2.92 7.15
C SER A 165 -0.83 -3.47 7.97
N ALA A 166 -1.02 -3.67 9.28
CA ALA A 166 -0.01 -4.29 10.15
C ALA A 166 0.20 -5.77 9.80
N ALA A 167 -0.87 -6.51 9.49
CA ALA A 167 -0.78 -7.91 9.09
C ALA A 167 0.04 -8.07 7.81
N VAL A 168 -0.22 -7.24 6.78
CA VAL A 168 0.56 -7.25 5.53
C VAL A 168 2.03 -6.89 5.77
N ALA A 169 2.30 -5.90 6.62
CA ALA A 169 3.67 -5.52 6.96
C ALA A 169 4.44 -6.64 7.70
N VAL A 170 3.74 -7.47 8.47
CA VAL A 170 4.32 -8.64 9.16
C VAL A 170 4.48 -9.83 8.21
N SER A 171 3.57 -10.02 7.26
CA SER A 171 3.64 -11.14 6.31
C SER A 171 4.71 -10.97 5.23
N ASP A 172 5.08 -9.73 4.86
CA ASP A 172 6.08 -9.38 3.84
C ASP A 172 7.55 -9.71 4.23
N GLY A 173 7.77 -10.70 5.11
CA GLY A 173 9.09 -11.15 5.56
C GLY A 173 9.72 -12.26 4.70
N LEU A 174 8.92 -12.94 3.88
CA LEU A 174 9.33 -14.04 3.00
C LEU A 174 9.02 -13.69 1.55
N ASP A 175 9.81 -14.19 0.59
CA ASP A 175 9.62 -13.82 -0.81
C ASP A 175 8.28 -14.39 -1.32
N ALA A 176 7.37 -13.49 -1.73
CA ALA A 176 6.05 -13.78 -2.30
C ALA A 176 5.03 -14.45 -1.32
N LEU A 177 5.10 -14.16 -0.02
CA LEU A 177 4.12 -14.60 1.00
C LEU A 177 2.95 -13.61 1.15
#